data_AF-A0A2D6K5U7-F1
#
_entry.id   AF-A0A2D6K5U7-F1
#
_cell.length_a   1.000
_cell.length_b   1.000
_cell.length_c   1.000
_cell.angle_alpha   90.00
_cell.angle_beta   90.00
_cell.angle_gamma   90.00
#
_symmetry.space_group_name_H-M   'P 1'
#
loop_
_entity.id
_entity.type
_entity.pdbx_description
1 polymer ?
#
loop_
_entity_poly.entity_id
_entity_poly.type
_entity_poly.pdbx_seq_one_letter_code
_entity_poly.pdbx_strand_id
1 'polypeptide(L)'
;MTNKKGLVLYWIVPVVIFALILFTVIVVRTTSLQTTVGGDWAFNFLDNVYDAEEELLVQDLLIKKSAWKTAVELSSSGGQVAESDCGTIDDINVWNKKEEWCLPDVSTNVLNKFVEHLEGNDKGYYDLDFTHGFSGKSDQKDVVSNDKGTYTYSYNFDVDLGYSFSGYDELFEKSQRFVFECRNVRDLKSCLEDKRGNWKFTSCENEAFRFGHVKIPFCARSSKLPEGFVDYSFALDFTPTTPFSLENVDAVQERDFLVVTVDKPTIIGDFTVYFIDSAYGRDLITSDSFDWNSVPSIVSHYKITMSASSLCPDFSQMVAGAGYTCSDKIHLAVSHSPGNYFVMVSNTRDGKESQFNAEIVETVLSTS
;
A
#
# COMPACT_ATOMS: atom_id res chain seq x y z
N MET A 1 -75.33 -57.38 -19.99
CA MET A 1 -75.00 -57.43 -21.43
C MET A 1 -73.49 -57.26 -21.57
N THR A 2 -72.76 -58.35 -21.76
CA THR A 2 -71.31 -58.30 -22.00
C THR A 2 -71.06 -57.70 -23.38
N ASN A 3 -70.42 -56.54 -23.41
CA ASN A 3 -70.11 -55.81 -24.64
C ASN A 3 -69.08 -56.62 -25.44
N LYS A 4 -69.56 -57.38 -26.43
CA LYS A 4 -68.73 -58.24 -27.29
C LYS A 4 -67.60 -57.48 -28.00
N LYS A 5 -67.72 -56.15 -28.17
CA LYS A 5 -66.66 -55.32 -28.75
C LYS A 5 -65.49 -55.07 -27.79
N GLY A 6 -65.74 -55.03 -26.48
CA GLY A 6 -64.69 -54.86 -25.46
C GLY A 6 -63.79 -56.08 -25.31
N LEU A 7 -64.35 -57.28 -25.51
CA LEU A 7 -63.60 -58.54 -25.45
C LEU A 7 -62.55 -58.62 -26.58
N VAL A 8 -62.87 -58.11 -27.77
CA VAL A 8 -61.94 -58.12 -28.92
C VAL A 8 -60.77 -57.16 -28.67
N LEU A 9 -61.03 -55.95 -28.15
CA LEU A 9 -59.98 -54.98 -27.80
C LEU A 9 -59.06 -55.49 -26.69
N TYR A 10 -59.60 -56.21 -25.70
CA TYR A 10 -58.82 -56.80 -24.60
C TYR A 10 -57.74 -57.79 -25.08
N TRP A 11 -57.99 -58.51 -26.18
CA TRP A 11 -57.00 -59.45 -26.74
C TRP A 11 -56.05 -58.82 -27.74
N ILE A 12 -56.45 -57.76 -28.44
CA ILE A 12 -55.59 -57.08 -29.43
C ILE A 12 -54.47 -56.29 -28.76
N VAL A 13 -54.78 -55.54 -27.69
CA VAL A 13 -53.80 -54.70 -26.98
C VAL A 13 -52.56 -55.48 -26.50
N PRO A 14 -52.68 -56.62 -25.78
CA PRO A 14 -51.51 -57.38 -25.34
C PRO A 14 -50.74 -58.01 -26.50
N VAL A 15 -51.40 -58.37 -27.61
CA VAL A 15 -50.70 -58.87 -28.80
C VAL A 15 -49.87 -57.77 -29.45
N VAL A 16 -50.39 -56.54 -29.54
CA VAL A 16 -49.64 -55.39 -30.06
C VAL A 16 -48.48 -55.02 -29.13
N ILE A 17 -48.70 -55.00 -27.81
CA ILE A 17 -47.62 -54.74 -26.84
C ILE A 17 -46.55 -55.83 -26.92
N PHE A 18 -46.95 -57.10 -26.99
CA PHE A 18 -46.02 -58.21 -27.14
C PHE A 18 -45.24 -58.12 -28.45
N ALA A 19 -45.90 -57.76 -29.56
CA ALA A 19 -45.23 -57.56 -30.85
C ALA A 19 -44.26 -56.38 -30.81
N LEU A 20 -44.59 -55.28 -30.13
CA LEU A 20 -43.67 -54.16 -29.94
C LEU A 20 -42.48 -54.54 -29.07
N ILE A 21 -42.69 -55.23 -27.94
CA ILE A 21 -41.60 -55.71 -27.08
C ILE A 21 -40.72 -56.69 -27.87
N LEU A 22 -41.32 -57.64 -28.59
CA LEU A 22 -40.60 -58.61 -29.40
C LEU A 22 -39.81 -57.91 -30.51
N PHE A 23 -40.41 -56.93 -31.20
CA PHE A 23 -39.74 -56.11 -32.20
C PHE A 23 -38.56 -55.36 -31.59
N THR A 24 -38.72 -54.69 -30.44
CA THR A 24 -37.64 -53.99 -29.77
C THR A 24 -36.53 -54.95 -29.33
N VAL A 25 -36.87 -56.12 -28.78
CA VAL A 25 -35.89 -57.14 -28.38
C VAL A 25 -35.16 -57.71 -29.59
N ILE A 26 -35.88 -57.98 -30.69
CA ILE A 26 -35.28 -58.45 -31.94
C ILE A 26 -34.37 -57.36 -32.48
N VAL A 27 -34.83 -56.13 -32.65
CA VAL A 27 -34.02 -55.02 -33.14
C VAL A 27 -32.78 -54.84 -32.27
N VAL A 28 -32.90 -54.70 -30.94
CA VAL A 28 -31.74 -54.54 -30.04
C VAL A 28 -30.77 -55.73 -30.09
N ARG A 29 -31.24 -56.96 -30.35
CA ARG A 29 -30.37 -58.14 -30.42
C ARG A 29 -29.82 -58.46 -31.83
N THR A 30 -30.57 -58.19 -32.89
CA THR A 30 -30.19 -58.52 -34.28
C THR A 30 -29.53 -57.35 -34.98
N THR A 31 -29.87 -56.12 -34.60
CA THR A 31 -28.99 -54.98 -34.83
C THR A 31 -27.96 -54.94 -33.70
N SER A 32 -27.07 -55.92 -33.65
CA SER A 32 -25.68 -55.50 -33.49
C SER A 32 -25.44 -54.61 -34.71
N LEU A 33 -25.67 -53.31 -34.57
CA LEU A 33 -25.06 -52.35 -35.46
C LEU A 33 -23.62 -52.87 -35.54
N GLN A 34 -23.21 -53.36 -36.71
CA GLN A 34 -21.79 -53.39 -36.99
C GLN A 34 -21.44 -51.92 -36.88
N THR A 35 -21.04 -51.51 -35.68
CA THR A 35 -20.37 -50.26 -35.42
C THR A 35 -19.10 -50.45 -36.20
N THR A 36 -19.17 -50.12 -37.49
CA THR A 36 -18.03 -49.74 -38.29
C THR A 36 -17.16 -48.91 -37.35
N VAL A 37 -15.95 -49.41 -37.13
CA VAL A 37 -14.85 -48.95 -36.26
C VAL A 37 -14.84 -47.45 -35.89
N GLY A 38 -15.42 -46.56 -36.71
CA GLY A 38 -15.65 -45.16 -36.41
C GLY A 38 -16.61 -44.85 -35.26
N GLY A 39 -17.60 -45.71 -34.93
CA GLY A 39 -18.52 -45.46 -33.81
C GLY A 39 -17.83 -45.57 -32.45
N ASP A 40 -17.17 -46.70 -32.22
CA ASP A 40 -16.45 -46.93 -30.96
C ASP A 40 -15.33 -45.91 -30.79
N TRP A 41 -14.53 -45.64 -31.83
CA TRP A 41 -13.47 -44.63 -31.77
C TRP A 41 -14.01 -43.26 -31.37
N ALA A 42 -15.14 -42.81 -31.95
CA ALA A 42 -15.74 -41.53 -31.63
C ALA A 42 -16.19 -41.43 -30.16
N PHE A 43 -16.81 -42.48 -29.62
CA PHE A 43 -17.21 -42.50 -28.21
C PHE A 43 -16.00 -42.47 -27.26
N ASN A 44 -14.95 -43.26 -27.51
CA ASN A 44 -13.79 -43.24 -26.60
C ASN A 44 -12.98 -41.95 -26.73
N PHE A 45 -12.97 -41.33 -27.91
CA PHE A 45 -12.40 -39.99 -28.08
C PHE A 45 -13.18 -38.99 -27.22
N LEU A 46 -14.51 -39.03 -27.26
CA LEU A 46 -15.36 -38.16 -26.44
C LEU A 46 -15.15 -38.41 -24.95
N ASP A 47 -15.05 -39.66 -24.50
CA ASP A 47 -14.80 -39.98 -23.09
C ASP A 47 -13.44 -39.46 -22.62
N ASN A 48 -12.36 -39.71 -23.37
CA ASN A 48 -11.02 -39.21 -23.02
C ASN A 48 -10.93 -37.67 -23.04
N VAL A 49 -11.62 -37.02 -23.99
CA VAL A 49 -11.70 -35.56 -24.04
C VAL A 49 -12.49 -35.04 -22.86
N TYR A 50 -13.60 -35.67 -22.50
CA TYR A 50 -14.41 -35.27 -21.35
C TYR A 50 -13.61 -35.35 -20.05
N ASP A 51 -12.89 -36.45 -19.80
CA ASP A 51 -12.04 -36.61 -18.62
C ASP A 51 -10.94 -35.54 -18.58
N ALA A 52 -10.29 -35.25 -19.71
CA ALA A 52 -9.27 -34.21 -19.80
C ALA A 52 -9.84 -32.78 -19.58
N GLU A 53 -11.04 -32.50 -20.10
CA GLU A 53 -11.73 -31.22 -19.88
C GLU A 53 -12.17 -31.07 -18.41
N GLU A 54 -12.58 -32.15 -17.75
CA GLU A 54 -12.88 -32.15 -16.32
C GLU A 54 -11.64 -31.82 -15.49
N GLU A 55 -10.49 -32.45 -15.79
CA GLU A 55 -9.21 -32.16 -15.14
C GLU A 55 -8.76 -30.71 -15.38
N LEU A 56 -8.87 -30.21 -16.62
CA LEU A 56 -8.57 -28.82 -16.96
C LEU A 56 -9.49 -27.82 -16.25
N LEU A 57 -10.77 -28.13 -16.10
CA LEU A 57 -11.71 -27.27 -15.38
C LEU A 57 -11.39 -27.19 -13.88
N VAL A 58 -11.05 -28.32 -13.26
CA VAL A 58 -10.59 -28.33 -11.86
C VAL A 58 -9.33 -27.50 -11.71
N GLN A 59 -8.41 -27.63 -12.67
CA GLN A 59 -7.17 -26.86 -12.71
C GLN A 59 -7.44 -25.35 -12.82
N ASP A 60 -8.32 -24.91 -13.71
CA ASP A 60 -8.70 -23.50 -13.87
C ASP A 60 -9.32 -22.92 -12.59
N LEU A 61 -10.14 -23.70 -11.87
CA LEU A 61 -10.69 -23.29 -10.59
C LEU A 61 -9.61 -23.12 -9.52
N LEU A 62 -8.63 -24.02 -9.48
CA LEU A 62 -7.47 -23.92 -8.60
C LEU A 62 -6.64 -22.68 -8.92
N ILE A 63 -6.32 -22.47 -10.21
CA ILE A 63 -5.57 -21.28 -10.68
C ILE A 63 -6.30 -20.00 -10.28
N LYS A 64 -7.60 -19.89 -10.57
CA LYS A 64 -8.39 -18.70 -10.20
C LYS A 64 -8.35 -18.45 -8.70
N LYS A 65 -8.54 -19.50 -7.89
CA LYS A 65 -8.50 -19.40 -6.42
C LYS A 65 -7.13 -18.94 -5.93
N SER A 66 -6.05 -19.54 -6.43
CA SER A 66 -4.68 -19.20 -6.03
C SER A 66 -4.29 -17.80 -6.47
N ALA A 67 -4.66 -17.40 -7.69
CA ALA A 67 -4.42 -16.05 -8.21
C ALA A 67 -5.17 -14.98 -7.40
N TRP A 68 -6.43 -15.24 -7.03
CA TRP A 68 -7.20 -14.35 -6.16
C TRP A 68 -6.57 -14.22 -4.76
N LYS A 69 -6.15 -15.34 -4.16
CA LYS A 69 -5.48 -15.32 -2.87
C LYS A 69 -4.19 -14.49 -2.93
N THR A 70 -3.40 -14.66 -4.00
CA THR A 70 -2.20 -13.86 -4.27
C THR A 70 -2.51 -12.38 -4.45
N ALA A 71 -3.56 -12.03 -5.21
CA ALA A 71 -3.98 -10.65 -5.41
C ALA A 71 -4.35 -9.96 -4.10
N VAL A 72 -5.16 -10.63 -3.27
CA VAL A 72 -5.59 -10.11 -1.97
C VAL A 72 -4.40 -9.95 -1.03
N GLU A 73 -3.56 -10.98 -0.88
CA GLU A 73 -2.40 -10.92 0.01
C GLU A 73 -1.43 -9.81 -0.39
N LEU A 74 -1.02 -9.77 -1.67
CA LEU A 74 -0.11 -8.74 -2.15
C LEU A 74 -0.71 -7.34 -2.02
N SER A 75 -2.01 -7.17 -2.31
CA SER A 75 -2.66 -5.86 -2.13
C SER A 75 -2.61 -5.37 -0.69
N SER A 76 -2.82 -6.26 0.27
CA SER A 76 -2.78 -5.92 1.69
C SER A 76 -1.36 -5.61 2.22
N SER A 77 -0.33 -6.03 1.49
CA SER A 77 1.09 -5.81 1.84
C SER A 77 1.81 -4.81 0.94
N GLY A 78 1.06 -4.00 0.17
CA GLY A 78 1.63 -2.99 -0.73
C GLY A 78 2.45 -3.58 -1.86
N GLY A 79 2.13 -4.81 -2.28
CA GLY A 79 2.79 -5.55 -3.35
C GLY A 79 4.04 -6.33 -2.93
N GLN A 80 4.41 -6.31 -1.64
CA GLN A 80 5.62 -6.96 -1.13
C GLN A 80 5.31 -8.34 -0.53
N VAL A 81 6.24 -9.29 -0.67
CA VAL A 81 6.16 -10.63 -0.03
C VAL A 81 6.70 -10.60 1.41
N ALA A 82 7.58 -9.63 1.70
CA ALA A 82 8.22 -9.45 2.99
C ALA A 82 8.14 -7.97 3.43
N GLU A 83 8.78 -7.66 4.55
CA GLU A 83 9.02 -6.26 4.93
C GLU A 83 9.86 -5.56 3.86
N SER A 84 9.39 -4.37 3.44
CA SER A 84 10.09 -3.49 2.51
C SER A 84 11.44 -3.04 3.08
N ASP A 85 12.44 -2.82 2.22
CA ASP A 85 13.73 -2.23 2.61
C ASP A 85 13.59 -0.84 3.27
N CYS A 86 12.46 -0.17 3.00
CA CYS A 86 12.10 1.11 3.61
C CYS A 86 11.44 0.96 5.00
N GLY A 87 11.18 -0.27 5.43
CA GLY A 87 10.55 -0.67 6.70
C GLY A 87 9.02 -0.68 6.65
N THR A 88 8.43 -0.87 7.84
CA THR A 88 6.97 -0.95 8.05
C THR A 88 6.47 0.12 9.04
N ILE A 89 5.17 0.42 8.97
CA ILE A 89 4.42 1.18 9.98
C ILE A 89 3.08 0.47 10.24
N ASP A 90 2.86 0.03 11.47
CA ASP A 90 1.67 -0.77 11.85
C ASP A 90 1.45 -1.97 10.90
N ASP A 91 2.52 -2.73 10.62
CA ASP A 91 2.54 -3.86 9.67
C ASP A 91 2.25 -3.49 8.20
N ILE A 92 2.17 -2.20 7.86
CA ILE A 92 2.02 -1.71 6.48
C ILE A 92 3.38 -1.34 5.90
N ASN A 93 3.70 -1.90 4.72
CA ASN A 93 4.95 -1.62 4.03
C ASN A 93 5.06 -0.16 3.57
N VAL A 94 6.20 0.46 3.84
CA VAL A 94 6.52 1.80 3.37
C VAL A 94 7.19 1.72 2.00
N TRP A 95 6.72 2.49 1.02
CA TRP A 95 7.26 2.47 -0.35
C TRP A 95 8.45 3.40 -0.57
N ASN A 96 8.71 4.35 0.33
CA ASN A 96 9.83 5.26 0.21
C ASN A 96 10.44 5.60 1.57
N LYS A 97 11.72 5.95 1.54
CA LYS A 97 12.47 6.45 2.70
C LYS A 97 13.22 7.69 2.24
N LYS A 98 12.69 8.86 2.61
CA LYS A 98 13.16 10.16 2.10
C LYS A 98 13.06 10.21 0.56
N GLU A 99 14.18 10.22 -0.16
CA GLU A 99 14.27 10.29 -1.62
C GLU A 99 14.41 8.92 -2.29
N GLU A 100 14.68 7.86 -1.52
CA GLU A 100 14.85 6.50 -2.00
C GLU A 100 13.50 5.77 -2.07
N TRP A 101 13.28 4.99 -3.13
CA TRP A 101 12.06 4.23 -3.38
C TRP A 101 12.33 2.73 -3.25
N CYS A 102 11.51 2.04 -2.45
CA CYS A 102 11.54 0.61 -2.20
C CYS A 102 10.28 -0.06 -2.78
N LEU A 103 10.07 0.13 -4.09
CA LEU A 103 8.92 -0.43 -4.79
C LEU A 103 9.13 -1.94 -5.03
N PRO A 104 8.10 -2.78 -4.85
CA PRO A 104 8.20 -4.21 -5.13
C PRO A 104 8.31 -4.48 -6.64
N ASP A 105 9.01 -5.56 -6.98
CA ASP A 105 8.81 -6.23 -8.27
C ASP A 105 7.53 -7.08 -8.19
N VAL A 106 6.40 -6.45 -8.54
CA VAL A 106 5.08 -7.08 -8.46
C VAL A 106 5.03 -8.36 -9.29
N SER A 107 5.68 -8.41 -10.45
CA SER A 107 5.68 -9.59 -11.34
C SER A 107 6.30 -10.79 -10.65
N THR A 108 7.50 -10.60 -10.09
CA THR A 108 8.23 -11.63 -9.35
C THR A 108 7.48 -12.04 -8.09
N ASN A 109 6.91 -11.08 -7.36
CA ASN A 109 6.16 -11.34 -6.14
C ASN A 109 4.85 -12.10 -6.41
N VAL A 110 4.15 -11.78 -7.49
CA VAL A 110 2.96 -12.51 -7.96
C VAL A 110 3.32 -13.94 -8.30
N LEU A 111 4.39 -14.17 -9.06
CA LEU A 111 4.84 -15.53 -9.41
C LEU A 111 5.14 -16.35 -8.15
N ASN A 112 5.95 -15.81 -7.24
CA ASN A 112 6.35 -16.51 -6.01
C ASN A 112 5.13 -16.88 -5.16
N LYS A 113 4.22 -15.93 -4.92
CA LYS A 113 3.01 -16.17 -4.12
C LYS A 113 1.99 -17.05 -4.82
N PHE A 114 1.84 -16.92 -6.12
CA PHE A 114 0.96 -17.78 -6.91
C PHE A 114 1.41 -19.24 -6.82
N VAL A 115 2.71 -19.51 -7.00
CA VAL A 115 3.28 -20.85 -6.87
C VAL A 115 3.12 -21.39 -5.44
N GLU A 116 3.33 -20.57 -4.42
CA GLU A 116 3.08 -20.94 -3.01
C GLU A 116 1.61 -21.34 -2.79
N HIS A 117 0.67 -20.61 -3.39
CA HIS A 117 -0.77 -20.85 -3.26
C HIS A 117 -1.32 -21.95 -4.15
N LEU A 118 -0.56 -22.42 -5.13
CA LEU A 118 -0.99 -23.49 -6.01
C LEU A 118 -0.67 -24.87 -5.38
N GLU A 119 -1.19 -25.07 -4.16
CA GLU A 119 -0.98 -26.29 -3.38
C GLU A 119 -1.39 -27.54 -4.15
N GLY A 120 -0.53 -28.56 -4.16
CA GLY A 120 -0.82 -29.86 -4.78
C GLY A 120 -0.63 -29.90 -6.30
N ASN A 121 0.00 -28.88 -6.90
CA ASN A 121 0.24 -28.83 -8.33
C ASN A 121 1.74 -28.79 -8.66
N ASP A 122 2.28 -29.95 -9.04
CA ASP A 122 3.68 -30.08 -9.50
C ASP A 122 3.87 -29.67 -10.97
N LYS A 123 2.85 -29.08 -11.62
CA LYS A 123 2.87 -28.85 -13.07
C LYS A 123 3.75 -27.67 -13.49
N GLY A 124 4.24 -26.85 -12.56
CA GLY A 124 5.28 -25.83 -12.78
C GLY A 124 4.95 -24.80 -13.88
N TYR A 125 4.73 -23.55 -13.48
CA TYR A 125 4.44 -22.43 -14.39
C TYR A 125 5.64 -21.49 -14.48
N TYR A 126 6.01 -21.06 -15.69
CA TYR A 126 7.24 -20.27 -15.90
C TYR A 126 7.04 -18.94 -16.65
N ASP A 127 5.89 -18.73 -17.27
CA ASP A 127 5.58 -17.51 -18.03
C ASP A 127 4.18 -17.07 -17.64
N LEU A 128 4.08 -16.22 -16.61
CA LEU A 128 2.83 -15.62 -16.15
C LEU A 128 2.68 -14.23 -16.77
N ASP A 129 1.56 -13.98 -17.44
CA ASP A 129 1.16 -12.66 -17.92
C ASP A 129 -0.11 -12.21 -17.19
N PHE A 130 -0.11 -10.96 -16.72
CA PHE A 130 -1.19 -10.30 -15.98
C PHE A 130 -1.69 -9.00 -16.64
N THR A 131 -1.26 -8.73 -17.88
CA THR A 131 -1.55 -7.48 -18.61
C THR A 131 -3.00 -7.44 -19.11
N HIS A 132 -3.49 -8.56 -19.69
CA HIS A 132 -4.80 -8.66 -20.35
C HIS A 132 -5.74 -9.68 -19.71
N GLY A 133 -5.37 -10.21 -18.55
CA GLY A 133 -5.95 -11.40 -17.94
C GLY A 133 -4.83 -12.10 -17.18
N PHE A 134 -5.14 -13.17 -16.44
CA PHE A 134 -4.10 -13.97 -15.77
C PHE A 134 -3.88 -15.23 -16.57
N SER A 135 -2.79 -15.28 -17.32
CA SER A 135 -2.43 -16.41 -18.16
C SER A 135 -1.08 -17.00 -17.77
N GLY A 136 -0.90 -18.28 -18.04
CA GLY A 136 0.30 -19.00 -17.65
C GLY A 136 0.64 -20.12 -18.63
N LYS A 137 1.94 -20.27 -18.91
CA LYS A 137 2.45 -21.42 -19.68
C LYS A 137 3.08 -22.48 -18.77
N SER A 138 2.84 -23.74 -19.13
CA SER A 138 3.47 -24.91 -18.54
C SER A 138 4.01 -25.81 -19.65
N ASP A 139 5.23 -26.30 -19.45
CA ASP A 139 5.83 -27.31 -20.33
C ASP A 139 5.31 -28.72 -20.01
N GLN A 140 4.58 -28.87 -18.91
CA GLN A 140 3.99 -30.14 -18.51
C GLN A 140 2.79 -30.46 -19.39
N LYS A 141 2.73 -31.73 -19.78
CA LYS A 141 1.61 -32.32 -20.49
C LYS A 141 1.15 -33.53 -19.71
N ASP A 142 -0.16 -33.75 -19.66
CA ASP A 142 -0.71 -35.00 -19.14
C ASP A 142 -1.23 -35.89 -20.24
N VAL A 143 -1.40 -37.16 -19.91
CA VAL A 143 -1.92 -38.17 -20.82
C VAL A 143 -3.05 -38.92 -20.16
N VAL A 144 -4.27 -38.73 -20.66
CA VAL A 144 -5.42 -39.58 -20.33
C VAL A 144 -5.36 -40.78 -21.26
N SER A 145 -5.26 -41.99 -20.70
CA SER A 145 -5.21 -43.22 -21.47
C SER A 145 -6.32 -44.16 -21.05
N ASN A 146 -7.00 -44.73 -22.04
CA ASN A 146 -7.88 -45.88 -21.87
C ASN A 146 -7.37 -47.07 -22.69
N ASP A 147 -8.13 -48.15 -22.70
CA ASP A 147 -7.86 -49.38 -23.45
C ASP A 147 -7.83 -49.19 -24.98
N LYS A 148 -8.18 -48.00 -25.49
CA LYS A 148 -8.39 -47.74 -26.92
C LYS A 148 -7.61 -46.56 -27.46
N GLY A 149 -6.92 -45.79 -26.61
CA GLY A 149 -6.04 -44.72 -27.03
C GLY A 149 -5.60 -43.80 -25.90
N THR A 150 -4.73 -42.86 -26.27
CA THR A 150 -4.16 -41.84 -25.40
C THR A 150 -4.51 -40.45 -25.91
N TYR A 151 -4.95 -39.57 -25.03
CA TYR A 151 -5.15 -38.15 -25.29
C TYR A 151 -4.13 -37.34 -24.48
N THR A 152 -3.39 -36.44 -25.13
CA THR A 152 -2.37 -35.62 -24.48
C THR A 152 -2.79 -34.16 -24.49
N TYR A 153 -2.80 -33.51 -23.34
CA TYR A 153 -3.16 -32.10 -23.20
C TYR A 153 -2.10 -31.31 -22.42
N SER A 154 -2.16 -29.98 -22.51
CA SER A 154 -1.21 -29.05 -21.88
C SER A 154 -1.92 -28.24 -20.80
N TYR A 155 -1.20 -27.95 -19.72
CA TYR A 155 -1.71 -27.19 -18.56
C TYR A 155 -1.64 -25.67 -18.73
N ASN A 156 -1.51 -25.16 -19.95
CA ASN A 156 -1.59 -23.73 -20.22
C ASN A 156 -2.98 -23.21 -19.84
N PHE A 157 -3.03 -22.02 -19.25
CA PHE A 157 -4.29 -21.42 -18.84
C PHE A 157 -4.36 -19.96 -19.26
N ASP A 158 -5.60 -19.48 -19.41
CA ASP A 158 -5.94 -18.07 -19.56
C ASP A 158 -7.24 -17.84 -18.79
N VAL A 159 -7.14 -17.20 -17.63
CA VAL A 159 -8.28 -16.96 -16.75
C VAL A 159 -8.51 -15.48 -16.55
N ASP A 160 -9.76 -15.06 -16.76
CA ASP A 160 -10.20 -13.74 -16.38
C ASP A 160 -10.45 -13.69 -14.86
N LEU A 161 -9.65 -12.87 -14.17
CA LEU A 161 -9.83 -12.60 -12.74
C LEU A 161 -10.77 -11.41 -12.49
N GLY A 162 -11.10 -10.62 -13.51
CA GLY A 162 -11.70 -9.29 -13.35
C GLY A 162 -10.77 -8.26 -12.68
N TYR A 163 -9.55 -8.67 -12.35
CA TYR A 163 -8.52 -7.88 -11.67
C TYR A 163 -7.23 -7.88 -12.49
N SER A 164 -6.51 -6.77 -12.47
CA SER A 164 -5.19 -6.66 -13.09
C SER A 164 -4.18 -6.06 -12.12
N PHE A 165 -3.02 -6.70 -12.04
CA PHE A 165 -1.89 -6.22 -11.25
C PHE A 165 -1.27 -4.93 -11.81
N SER A 166 -1.64 -4.53 -13.04
CA SER A 166 -1.24 -3.23 -13.61
C SER A 166 -1.70 -2.03 -12.78
N GLY A 167 -2.64 -2.21 -11.83
CA GLY A 167 -3.06 -1.16 -10.91
C GLY A 167 -1.92 -0.63 -10.03
N TYR A 168 -0.88 -1.44 -9.78
CA TYR A 168 0.28 -1.01 -9.01
C TYR A 168 1.07 0.10 -9.68
N ASP A 169 1.23 0.07 -11.01
CA ASP A 169 1.98 1.10 -11.73
C ASP A 169 1.36 2.47 -11.54
N GLU A 170 0.02 2.57 -11.63
CA GLU A 170 -0.72 3.80 -11.36
C GLU A 170 -0.56 4.26 -9.91
N LEU A 171 -0.61 3.32 -8.95
CA LEU A 171 -0.41 3.64 -7.54
C LEU A 171 1.01 4.13 -7.26
N PHE A 172 2.03 3.57 -7.90
CA PHE A 172 3.42 3.96 -7.76
C PHE A 172 3.66 5.37 -8.31
N GLU A 173 3.24 5.64 -9.55
CA GLU A 173 3.36 6.97 -10.15
C GLU A 173 2.64 8.04 -9.32
N LYS A 174 1.42 7.74 -8.87
CA LYS A 174 0.64 8.67 -8.04
C LYS A 174 1.29 8.88 -6.67
N SER A 175 1.85 7.85 -6.06
CA SER A 175 2.57 7.95 -4.78
C SER A 175 3.81 8.81 -4.89
N GLN A 176 4.59 8.63 -5.96
CA GLN A 176 5.77 9.45 -6.26
C GLN A 176 5.41 10.92 -6.37
N ARG A 177 4.34 11.23 -7.12
CA ARG A 177 3.83 12.60 -7.24
C ARG A 177 3.40 13.17 -5.89
N PHE A 178 2.69 12.40 -5.05
CA PHE A 178 2.26 12.87 -3.73
C PHE A 178 3.43 13.22 -2.83
N VAL A 179 4.40 12.32 -2.71
CA VAL A 179 5.58 12.56 -1.89
C VAL A 179 6.32 13.80 -2.39
N PHE A 180 6.51 13.92 -3.71
CA PHE A 180 7.18 15.07 -4.31
C PHE A 180 6.48 16.40 -3.99
N GLU A 181 5.15 16.45 -4.17
CA GLU A 181 4.36 17.68 -4.02
C GLU A 181 4.11 18.06 -2.55
N CYS A 182 3.87 17.08 -1.67
CA CYS A 182 3.39 17.34 -0.31
C CYS A 182 4.46 17.25 0.79
N ARG A 183 5.61 16.60 0.56
CA ARG A 183 6.62 16.41 1.64
C ARG A 183 7.15 17.72 2.21
N ASN A 184 7.18 18.79 1.41
CA ASN A 184 7.67 20.11 1.82
C ASN A 184 6.53 21.10 2.12
N VAL A 185 5.32 20.60 2.38
CA VAL A 185 4.17 21.41 2.81
C VAL A 185 3.95 21.24 4.31
N ARG A 186 3.83 22.35 5.03
CA ARG A 186 3.69 22.37 6.50
C ARG A 186 2.39 21.71 6.95
N ASP A 187 1.27 22.06 6.31
CA ASP A 187 -0.02 21.38 6.48
C ASP A 187 -0.12 20.18 5.52
N LEU A 188 0.53 19.08 5.92
CA LEU A 188 0.55 17.85 5.15
C LEU A 188 -0.87 17.31 4.90
N LYS A 189 -1.77 17.42 5.90
CA LYS A 189 -3.14 16.91 5.79
C LYS A 189 -3.89 17.62 4.68
N SER A 190 -3.88 18.96 4.69
CA SER A 190 -4.53 19.77 3.67
C SER A 190 -3.97 19.48 2.27
N CYS A 191 -2.64 19.33 2.14
CA CYS A 191 -2.03 18.97 0.86
C CYS A 191 -2.51 17.63 0.32
N LEU A 192 -2.62 16.61 1.18
CA LEU A 192 -3.04 15.27 0.80
C LEU A 192 -4.53 15.18 0.50
N GLU A 193 -5.39 15.84 1.29
CA GLU A 193 -6.84 15.80 1.09
C GLU A 193 -7.27 16.33 -0.29
N ASP A 194 -6.60 17.35 -0.80
CA ASP A 194 -6.83 17.92 -2.13
C ASP A 194 -6.49 16.94 -3.28
N LYS A 195 -5.53 16.04 -3.05
CA LYS A 195 -4.92 15.23 -4.13
C LYS A 195 -5.25 13.74 -4.07
N ARG A 196 -5.64 13.22 -2.91
CA ARG A 196 -5.83 11.78 -2.63
C ARG A 196 -6.81 11.07 -3.56
N GLY A 197 -7.82 11.78 -4.08
CA GLY A 197 -8.90 11.18 -4.86
C GLY A 197 -9.60 10.09 -4.04
N ASN A 198 -9.62 8.85 -4.54
CA ASN A 198 -10.29 7.73 -3.87
C ASN A 198 -9.46 7.04 -2.77
N TRP A 199 -8.26 7.54 -2.46
CA TRP A 199 -7.43 6.96 -1.39
C TRP A 199 -7.90 7.45 -0.03
N LYS A 200 -7.97 6.55 0.95
CA LYS A 200 -8.28 6.85 2.35
C LYS A 200 -7.02 6.77 3.21
N PHE A 201 -6.96 7.55 4.28
CA PHE A 201 -5.92 7.38 5.30
C PHE A 201 -6.18 6.11 6.11
N THR A 202 -5.13 5.45 6.58
CA THR A 202 -5.11 4.23 7.41
C THR A 202 -5.78 2.99 6.83
N SER A 203 -7.08 2.99 6.59
CA SER A 203 -7.81 1.82 6.08
C SER A 203 -8.98 2.22 5.18
N CYS A 204 -9.44 1.28 4.36
CA CYS A 204 -10.52 1.54 3.43
C CYS A 204 -11.91 1.66 4.11
N GLU A 205 -12.06 1.12 5.33
CA GLU A 205 -13.31 1.21 6.09
C GLU A 205 -13.29 2.35 7.11
N ASN A 206 -12.19 2.47 7.86
CA ASN A 206 -12.02 3.46 8.91
C ASN A 206 -10.86 4.39 8.58
N GLU A 207 -11.20 5.61 8.17
CA GLU A 207 -10.24 6.65 7.85
C GLU A 207 -9.87 7.46 9.09
N ALA A 208 -8.57 7.53 9.39
CA ALA A 208 -8.04 8.40 10.44
C ALA A 208 -6.71 9.02 10.00
N PHE A 209 -6.63 10.36 10.00
CA PHE A 209 -5.36 11.05 9.80
C PHE A 209 -4.63 11.21 11.14
N ARG A 210 -3.39 10.72 11.23
CA ARG A 210 -2.57 10.85 12.44
C ARG A 210 -1.75 12.13 12.39
N PHE A 211 -2.21 13.17 13.07
CA PHE A 211 -1.46 14.42 13.20
C PHE A 211 -0.10 14.20 13.88
N GLY A 212 0.93 14.94 13.45
CA GLY A 212 2.27 14.80 14.01
C GLY A 212 3.12 13.70 13.38
N HIS A 213 2.54 12.85 12.53
CA HIS A 213 3.28 11.80 11.82
C HIS A 213 3.56 12.22 10.39
N VAL A 214 4.74 11.86 9.88
CA VAL A 214 5.14 12.11 8.48
C VAL A 214 5.12 10.85 7.64
N LYS A 215 5.04 9.68 8.27
CA LYS A 215 4.74 8.42 7.59
C LYS A 215 3.25 8.20 7.64
N ILE A 216 2.60 8.24 6.49
CA ILE A 216 1.15 8.19 6.38
C ILE A 216 0.75 6.88 5.69
N PRO A 217 -0.01 6.00 6.37
CA PRO A 217 -0.60 4.84 5.74
C PRO A 217 -1.82 5.24 4.89
N PHE A 218 -1.97 4.58 3.75
CA PHE A 218 -3.05 4.75 2.80
C PHE A 218 -3.72 3.42 2.50
N CYS A 219 -5.00 3.51 2.16
CA CYS A 219 -5.75 2.44 1.55
C CYS A 219 -6.40 2.93 0.25
N ALA A 220 -6.24 2.18 -0.84
CA ALA A 220 -6.83 2.49 -2.13
C ALA A 220 -7.66 1.30 -2.62
N ARG A 221 -8.89 1.55 -3.07
CA ARG A 221 -9.71 0.49 -3.70
C ARG A 221 -9.42 0.40 -5.18
N SER A 222 -9.31 -0.81 -5.72
CA SER A 222 -9.19 -1.02 -7.16
C SER A 222 -10.40 -0.46 -7.91
N SER A 223 -10.17 0.40 -8.90
CA SER A 223 -11.22 1.05 -9.71
C SER A 223 -11.82 0.15 -10.79
N LYS A 224 -11.15 -0.98 -11.10
CA LYS A 224 -11.54 -1.89 -12.19
C LYS A 224 -12.62 -2.89 -11.80
N LEU A 225 -12.93 -3.02 -10.51
CA LEU A 225 -13.89 -3.99 -9.99
C LEU A 225 -15.17 -3.30 -9.49
N PRO A 226 -16.37 -3.73 -9.93
CA PRO A 226 -17.64 -3.07 -9.60
C PRO A 226 -17.99 -3.08 -8.10
N GLU A 227 -17.37 -3.91 -7.26
CA GLU A 227 -17.62 -3.99 -5.81
C GLU A 227 -16.36 -4.18 -4.94
N GLY A 228 -15.21 -3.61 -5.33
CA GLY A 228 -14.11 -3.37 -4.37
C GLY A 228 -13.47 -4.59 -3.68
N PHE A 229 -13.20 -5.67 -4.41
CA PHE A 229 -12.61 -6.89 -3.81
C PHE A 229 -11.12 -6.77 -3.43
N VAL A 230 -10.40 -5.76 -3.94
CA VAL A 230 -8.97 -5.62 -3.72
C VAL A 230 -8.67 -4.22 -3.20
N ASP A 231 -8.25 -4.19 -1.93
CA ASP A 231 -7.86 -3.00 -1.20
C ASP A 231 -6.33 -2.98 -1.07
N TYR A 232 -5.69 -2.01 -1.71
CA TYR A 232 -4.26 -1.81 -1.62
C TYR A 232 -3.93 -1.06 -0.33
N SER A 233 -3.06 -1.64 0.50
CA SER A 233 -2.56 -1.03 1.73
C SER A 233 -1.07 -0.75 1.58
N PHE A 234 -0.66 0.50 1.77
CA PHE A 234 0.73 0.93 1.67
C PHE A 234 0.95 2.22 2.47
N ALA A 235 2.20 2.52 2.81
CA ALA A 235 2.55 3.74 3.51
C ALA A 235 3.59 4.56 2.73
N LEU A 236 3.52 5.87 2.90
CA LEU A 236 4.44 6.82 2.28
C LEU A 236 5.12 7.68 3.34
N ASP A 237 6.40 7.96 3.14
CA ASP A 237 7.20 8.82 4.00
C ASP A 237 7.28 10.23 3.41
N PHE A 238 6.64 11.19 4.07
CA PHE A 238 6.64 12.62 3.73
C PHE A 238 7.64 13.41 4.56
N THR A 239 8.69 12.77 5.06
CA THR A 239 9.80 13.49 5.69
C THR A 239 10.30 14.58 4.72
N PRO A 240 10.23 15.88 5.09
CA PRO A 240 10.57 16.99 4.21
C PRO A 240 12.05 16.88 3.80
N THR A 241 12.47 17.50 2.71
CA THR A 241 13.90 17.48 2.34
C THR A 241 14.75 18.42 3.19
N THR A 242 14.11 19.44 3.75
CA THR A 242 14.69 20.49 4.60
C THR A 242 13.77 20.70 5.78
N PRO A 243 14.28 20.92 7.00
CA PRO A 243 13.41 21.22 8.15
C PRO A 243 12.55 22.46 7.88
N PHE A 244 11.30 22.43 8.34
CA PHE A 244 10.42 23.60 8.26
C PHE A 244 10.94 24.72 9.17
N SER A 245 10.73 25.98 8.75
CA SER A 245 10.96 27.15 9.60
C SER A 245 10.10 27.07 10.85
N LEU A 246 10.60 27.54 11.98
CA LEU A 246 9.91 27.48 13.28
C LEU A 246 8.96 28.67 13.43
N GLU A 247 7.73 28.44 13.90
CA GLU A 247 6.74 29.51 14.07
C GLU A 247 6.62 29.95 15.52
N ASN A 248 6.08 31.14 15.73
CA ASN A 248 5.80 31.73 17.05
C ASN A 248 7.05 31.70 17.96
N VAL A 249 8.17 32.17 17.42
CA VAL A 249 9.39 32.37 18.19
C VAL A 249 9.13 33.48 19.19
N ASP A 250 9.23 33.16 20.46
CA ASP A 250 9.15 34.09 21.58
C ASP A 250 10.38 33.87 22.46
N ALA A 251 10.82 34.89 23.19
CA ALA A 251 11.88 34.67 24.17
C ALA A 251 11.70 35.53 25.41
N VAL A 252 12.01 34.92 26.55
CA VAL A 252 11.90 35.54 27.86
C VAL A 252 13.24 35.45 28.56
N GLN A 253 13.71 36.58 29.09
CA GLN A 253 14.88 36.62 29.96
C GLN A 253 14.49 36.16 31.37
N GLU A 254 15.15 35.11 31.87
CA GLU A 254 14.96 34.55 33.20
C GLU A 254 16.30 34.49 33.93
N ARG A 255 16.57 35.52 34.75
CA ARG A 255 17.84 35.70 35.49
C ARG A 255 19.06 35.62 34.55
N ASP A 256 19.79 34.50 34.59
CA ASP A 256 21.05 34.24 33.88
C ASP A 256 20.85 33.42 32.59
N PHE A 257 19.58 33.21 32.19
CA PHE A 257 19.23 32.44 31.01
C PHE A 257 18.25 33.21 30.14
N LEU A 258 18.39 33.00 28.83
CA LEU A 258 17.39 33.34 27.84
C LEU A 258 16.62 32.06 27.50
N VAL A 259 15.31 32.07 27.68
CA VAL A 259 14.43 30.94 27.32
C VAL A 259 13.73 31.28 26.03
N VAL A 260 14.09 30.60 24.95
CA VAL A 260 13.45 30.76 23.65
C VAL A 260 12.36 29.72 23.48
N THR A 261 11.14 30.16 23.23
CA THR A 261 9.97 29.32 23.04
C THR A 261 9.60 29.31 21.56
N VAL A 262 9.35 28.12 21.00
CA VAL A 262 8.88 27.94 19.62
C VAL A 262 7.75 26.93 19.59
N ASP A 263 6.92 26.98 18.56
CA ASP A 263 5.96 25.92 18.33
C ASP A 263 6.67 24.60 18.01
N LYS A 264 6.14 23.51 18.56
CA LYS A 264 6.69 22.16 18.35
C LYS A 264 6.52 21.77 16.88
N PRO A 265 7.62 21.53 16.14
CA PRO A 265 7.53 21.05 14.78
C PRO A 265 7.02 19.61 14.74
N THR A 266 6.41 19.22 13.62
CA THR A 266 5.96 17.84 13.34
C THR A 266 7.12 16.84 13.45
N ILE A 267 8.32 17.25 13.03
CA ILE A 267 9.55 16.47 13.17
C ILE A 267 10.55 17.25 14.01
N ILE A 268 10.92 16.66 15.14
CA ILE A 268 11.94 17.21 16.04
C ILE A 268 13.32 16.93 15.45
N GLY A 269 14.14 17.97 15.33
CA GLY A 269 15.56 17.88 14.95
C GLY A 269 16.44 18.51 16.03
N ASP A 270 17.66 18.89 15.64
CA ASP A 270 18.53 19.71 16.47
C ASP A 270 18.11 21.18 16.35
N PHE A 271 18.26 21.97 17.40
CA PHE A 271 17.95 23.40 17.35
C PHE A 271 19.23 24.21 17.45
N THR A 272 19.35 25.27 16.66
CA THR A 272 20.40 26.26 16.83
C THR A 272 19.76 27.60 17.15
N VAL A 273 20.14 28.18 18.28
CA VAL A 273 19.71 29.52 18.68
C VAL A 273 20.83 30.48 18.37
N TYR A 274 20.50 31.48 17.54
CA TYR A 274 21.37 32.59 17.20
C TYR A 274 20.90 33.81 17.96
N PHE A 275 21.84 34.58 18.52
CA PHE A 275 21.49 35.85 19.11
C PHE A 275 22.56 36.91 18.86
N ILE A 276 22.12 38.15 18.77
CA ILE A 276 22.97 39.32 18.59
C ILE A 276 22.46 40.44 19.49
N ASP A 277 23.39 41.19 20.08
CA ASP A 277 23.07 42.35 20.90
C ASP A 277 22.26 43.37 20.08
N SER A 278 21.16 43.85 20.66
CA SER A 278 20.22 44.74 19.99
C SER A 278 20.82 46.07 19.53
N ALA A 279 21.89 46.54 20.17
CA ALA A 279 22.61 47.74 19.75
C ALA A 279 23.29 47.53 18.39
N TYR A 280 23.77 46.32 18.11
CA TYR A 280 24.38 45.96 16.83
C TYR A 280 23.35 45.49 15.79
N GLY A 281 22.31 44.76 16.23
CA GLY A 281 21.30 44.22 15.32
C GLY A 281 20.37 45.27 14.71
N ARG A 282 20.18 46.42 15.37
CA ARG A 282 19.31 47.50 14.86
C ARG A 282 19.76 48.05 13.51
N ASP A 283 21.07 48.10 13.27
CA ASP A 283 21.62 48.58 12.00
C ASP A 283 21.46 47.53 10.87
N LEU A 284 21.17 46.27 11.21
CA LEU A 284 21.00 45.16 10.28
C LEU A 284 19.53 44.90 9.90
N ILE A 285 18.57 45.45 10.66
CA ILE A 285 17.15 45.37 10.36
C ILE A 285 16.75 46.60 9.54
N THR A 286 16.83 46.48 8.22
CA THR A 286 16.13 47.41 7.32
C THR A 286 14.65 46.99 7.24
N SER A 287 13.75 47.96 7.13
CA SER A 287 12.33 47.94 7.54
C SER A 287 11.45 46.74 7.16
N ASP A 288 11.88 45.85 6.26
CA ASP A 288 11.03 44.74 5.77
C ASP A 288 11.76 43.40 5.57
N SER A 289 13.08 43.31 5.80
CA SER A 289 13.81 42.04 5.71
C SER A 289 15.19 42.10 6.39
N PHE A 290 15.51 41.10 7.19
CA PHE A 290 16.84 40.90 7.76
C PHE A 290 17.68 40.00 6.82
N ASP A 291 18.75 40.55 6.23
CA ASP A 291 19.65 39.77 5.36
C ASP A 291 20.76 39.12 6.18
N TRP A 292 20.63 37.82 6.43
CA TRP A 292 21.62 37.05 7.20
C TRP A 292 23.02 37.03 6.58
N ASN A 293 23.13 37.14 5.26
CA ASN A 293 24.45 37.17 4.61
C ASN A 293 25.22 38.45 4.95
N SER A 294 24.52 39.48 5.43
CA SER A 294 25.10 40.75 5.87
C SER A 294 25.51 40.75 7.35
N VAL A 295 25.11 39.72 8.11
CA VAL A 295 25.38 39.66 9.54
C VAL A 295 26.87 39.29 9.74
N PRO A 296 27.64 40.12 10.46
CA PRO A 296 29.05 39.84 10.71
C PRO A 296 29.25 38.48 11.39
N SER A 297 30.43 37.90 11.24
CA SER A 297 30.87 36.67 11.95
C SER A 297 30.86 36.77 13.49
N ILE A 298 30.36 37.87 14.05
CA ILE A 298 30.32 38.24 15.46
C ILE A 298 29.04 37.69 16.15
N VAL A 299 28.18 36.98 15.42
CA VAL A 299 27.01 36.32 16.00
C VAL A 299 27.44 35.20 16.94
N SER A 300 27.03 35.34 18.20
CA SER A 300 27.08 34.23 19.15
C SER A 300 25.93 33.28 18.84
N HIS A 301 26.24 31.99 18.76
CA HIS A 301 25.24 30.95 18.52
C HIS A 301 25.44 29.80 19.49
N TYR A 302 24.35 29.16 19.88
CA TYR A 302 24.33 27.97 20.72
C TYR A 302 23.61 26.87 19.98
N LYS A 303 24.32 25.77 19.73
CA LYS A 303 23.68 24.54 19.29
C LYS A 303 23.07 23.86 20.53
N ILE A 304 21.77 23.65 20.50
CA ILE A 304 20.99 23.09 21.60
C ILE A 304 20.57 21.68 21.23
N THR A 305 20.93 20.75 22.10
CA THR A 305 20.48 19.37 21.99
C THR A 305 19.21 19.21 22.81
N MET A 306 18.18 18.63 22.19
CA MET A 306 16.94 18.31 22.89
C MET A 306 17.22 17.30 24.01
N SER A 307 16.85 17.65 25.24
CA SER A 307 16.88 16.73 26.37
C SER A 307 15.52 16.04 26.46
N ALA A 308 15.52 14.71 26.47
CA ALA A 308 14.31 13.92 26.66
C ALA A 308 13.84 14.04 28.12
N SER A 309 13.14 15.12 28.45
CA SER A 309 12.39 15.25 29.70
C SER A 309 10.92 14.93 29.46
N SER A 310 10.34 14.04 30.26
CA SER A 310 8.92 13.68 30.21
C SER A 310 8.01 14.71 30.88
N LEU A 311 8.58 15.66 31.62
CA LEU A 311 7.87 16.75 32.30
C LEU A 311 8.50 18.08 31.89
N CYS A 312 7.66 19.08 31.60
CA CYS A 312 8.10 20.44 31.37
C CYS A 312 8.58 21.03 32.69
N PRO A 313 9.90 21.26 32.88
CA PRO A 313 10.37 21.89 34.10
C PRO A 313 9.91 23.36 34.13
N ASP A 314 9.73 23.90 35.33
CA ASP A 314 9.63 25.35 35.49
C ASP A 314 10.89 26.02 34.91
N PHE A 315 10.76 27.24 34.37
CA PHE A 315 11.90 27.95 33.75
C PHE A 315 13.11 28.06 34.69
N SER A 316 12.87 28.18 36.00
CA SER A 316 13.92 28.21 37.03
C SER A 316 14.73 26.91 37.20
N GLN A 317 14.24 25.79 36.65
CA GLN A 317 14.87 24.47 36.73
C GLN A 317 15.50 24.04 35.41
N MET A 318 15.41 24.87 34.36
CA MET A 318 16.01 24.59 33.07
C MET A 318 17.54 24.70 33.13
N VAL A 319 18.20 23.84 32.35
CA VAL A 319 19.66 23.78 32.22
C VAL A 319 20.05 24.43 30.90
N ALA A 320 21.01 25.36 30.96
CA ALA A 320 21.53 26.00 29.75
C ALA A 320 22.09 24.98 28.75
N GLY A 321 21.80 25.19 27.47
CA GLY A 321 22.18 24.31 26.37
C GLY A 321 21.24 23.12 26.18
N ALA A 322 20.14 23.03 26.95
CA ALA A 322 19.12 21.98 26.81
C ALA A 322 17.81 22.53 26.22
N GLY A 323 17.15 21.68 25.42
CA GLY A 323 15.79 21.91 24.94
C GLY A 323 14.76 21.01 25.64
N TYR A 324 13.56 21.52 25.89
CA TYR A 324 12.46 20.86 26.59
C TYR A 324 11.21 20.87 25.73
N THR A 325 10.54 19.72 25.58
CA THR A 325 9.24 19.64 24.87
C THR A 325 8.12 19.78 25.88
N CYS A 326 7.27 20.79 25.73
CA CYS A 326 6.19 21.11 26.64
C CYS A 326 4.88 21.24 25.87
N SER A 327 4.08 20.17 25.86
CA SER A 327 2.83 20.09 25.08
C SER A 327 3.07 20.35 23.59
N ASP A 328 2.59 21.48 23.08
CA ASP A 328 2.67 21.98 21.70
C ASP A 328 3.84 22.95 21.48
N LYS A 329 4.68 23.17 22.49
CA LYS A 329 5.83 24.08 22.43
C LYS A 329 7.15 23.39 22.73
N ILE A 330 8.23 24.04 22.32
CA ILE A 330 9.60 23.70 22.69
C ILE A 330 10.20 24.93 23.37
N HIS A 331 10.83 24.70 24.53
CA HIS A 331 11.59 25.72 25.25
C HIS A 331 13.07 25.41 25.18
N LEU A 332 13.87 26.39 24.80
CA LEU A 332 15.30 26.29 24.54
C LEU A 332 16.02 27.22 25.52
N ALA A 333 16.75 26.66 26.48
CA ALA A 333 17.44 27.44 27.49
C ALA A 333 18.87 27.77 27.04
N VAL A 334 19.21 29.06 26.98
CA VAL A 334 20.51 29.56 26.55
C VAL A 334 21.17 30.31 27.71
N SER A 335 22.40 29.95 28.05
CA SER A 335 23.19 30.70 29.05
C SER A 335 23.61 32.02 28.44
N HIS A 336 23.16 33.13 29.01
CA HIS A 336 23.52 34.44 28.50
C HIS A 336 23.44 35.55 29.56
N SER A 337 24.28 36.58 29.41
CA SER A 337 24.23 37.75 30.28
C SER A 337 22.93 38.54 30.06
N PRO A 338 22.39 39.21 31.10
CA PRO A 338 21.26 40.11 30.92
C PRO A 338 21.56 41.22 29.91
N GLY A 339 20.64 41.47 28.99
CA GLY A 339 20.77 42.46 27.93
C GLY A 339 19.57 42.42 26.98
N ASN A 340 19.59 43.25 25.93
CA ASN A 340 18.57 43.25 24.89
C ASN A 340 19.13 42.56 23.65
N TYR A 341 18.43 41.55 23.12
CA TYR A 341 18.94 40.69 22.04
C TYR A 341 17.92 40.51 20.93
N PHE A 342 18.41 40.39 19.71
CA PHE A 342 17.65 39.75 18.64
C PHE A 342 17.92 38.26 18.71
N VAL A 343 16.86 37.46 18.65
CA VAL A 343 16.94 36.01 18.81
C VAL A 343 16.33 35.36 17.58
N MET A 344 17.03 34.35 17.07
CA MET A 344 16.57 33.57 15.93
C MET A 344 16.80 32.10 16.22
N VAL A 345 15.90 31.28 15.73
CA VAL A 345 15.99 29.84 15.93
C VAL A 345 15.87 29.14 14.58
N SER A 346 16.74 28.17 14.38
CA SER A 346 16.63 27.23 13.27
C SER A 346 16.50 25.81 13.78
N ASN A 347 15.91 24.96 12.95
CA ASN A 347 15.91 23.52 13.12
C ASN A 347 16.89 22.92 12.11
N THR A 348 17.79 22.05 12.57
CA THR A 348 18.75 21.33 11.75
C THR A 348 18.42 19.84 11.75
N ARG A 349 18.39 19.24 10.56
CA ARG A 349 18.26 17.79 10.41
C ARG A 349 19.10 17.30 9.24
N ASP A 350 19.81 16.20 9.45
CA ASP A 350 20.70 15.60 8.44
C ASP A 350 21.70 16.62 7.83
N GLY A 351 22.18 17.56 8.66
CA GLY A 351 23.11 18.62 8.24
C GLY A 351 22.48 19.75 7.41
N LYS A 352 21.15 19.76 7.20
CA LYS A 352 20.41 20.84 6.55
C LYS A 352 19.66 21.66 7.59
N GLU A 353 19.74 22.98 7.48
CA GLU A 353 19.12 23.93 8.37
C GLU A 353 17.82 24.49 7.77
N SER A 354 16.82 24.77 8.61
CA SER A 354 15.59 25.46 8.18
C SER A 354 15.88 26.91 7.81
N GLN A 355 14.95 27.56 7.11
CA GLN A 355 14.96 29.02 7.06
C GLN A 355 14.74 29.59 8.46
N PHE A 356 15.30 30.77 8.70
CA PHE A 356 15.19 31.48 9.98
C PHE A 356 13.84 32.17 10.08
N ASN A 357 13.26 32.11 11.28
CA ASN A 357 12.31 33.11 11.73
C ASN A 357 12.95 33.88 12.89
N ALA A 358 12.82 35.20 12.86
CA ALA A 358 13.47 36.11 13.79
C ALA A 358 12.43 36.79 14.67
N GLU A 359 12.73 36.95 15.96
CA GLU A 359 11.94 37.72 16.90
C GLU A 359 12.83 38.75 17.63
N ILE A 360 12.27 39.92 17.90
CA ILE A 360 12.93 40.96 18.68
C ILE A 360 12.59 40.74 20.15
N VAL A 361 13.60 40.48 20.98
CA VAL A 361 13.41 40.32 22.42
C VAL A 361 13.79 41.62 23.10
N GLU A 362 12.78 42.41 23.46
CA GLU A 362 12.98 43.56 24.32
C GLU A 362 12.88 43.12 25.78
N THR A 363 13.98 43.26 26.51
CA THR A 363 14.02 42.93 27.93
C THR A 363 13.26 44.03 28.69
N VAL A 364 11.97 43.78 28.94
CA VAL A 364 11.23 44.55 29.94
C VAL A 364 11.76 44.08 31.29
N LEU A 365 12.78 44.77 31.80
CA LEU A 365 13.17 44.64 33.20
C LEU A 365 11.93 45.00 34.03
N SER A 366 11.18 43.98 34.49
CA SER A 366 10.17 44.19 35.51
C SER A 366 10.93 44.68 36.73
N THR A 367 10.85 45.98 36.97
CA THR A 367 11.35 46.60 38.19
C THR A 367 10.47 46.11 39.33
N SER A 368 10.83 44.98 39.93
CA SER A 368 10.23 44.48 41.16
C SER A 368 10.81 45.19 42.37
#